data_AF-F9Q365-F1
#
_entry.id   AF-F9Q365-F1
#
_cell.length_a   1.000
_cell.length_b   1.000
_cell.length_c   1.000
_cell.angle_alpha   90.00
_cell.angle_beta   90.00
_cell.angle_gamma   90.00
#
_symmetry.space_group_name_H-M   'P 1'
#
loop_
_entity.id
_entity.type
_entity.pdbx_description
1 polymer ?
#
loop_
_entity_poly.entity_id
_entity_poly.type
_entity_poly.pdbx_seq_one_letter_code
_entity_poly.pdbx_strand_id
1 'polypeptide(L)'
;MVLAESVYSLSLSEMKPGAKGFGRFTFERVIQATLLDLVDRGHLAIKKGEKEPILKIINESGLANFEKECLTLCFSDKKELAISDLFSDYQVSPSIYRGVSKKDAKQVQEIGKQLKRSFDRRISNIEKRVKDKVHALRIPNYYRPLSTGEKKLSLAMWIGLIGSAVGSWLFFYCSWNTYGFVSFYLLFLGLLASIILVLIYVVTYGYYDNGVLTDEGAEAYYHWKSFENMLRNIARLDKAELESIVLWNRLLVYATLFGHAKKVSQLMKVRQIHLENPDLDSYIVYGWYAQLHTYTGQMKYYAAVANTASNYSVSSGSGSSGGGFSGGGGGGSIGAF
;
A
#
# COMPACT_ATOMS: atom_id res chain seq x y z
N MET A 1 -4.49 -0.97 11.24
CA MET A 1 -5.33 -1.73 10.28
C MET A 1 -6.79 -1.29 10.29
N VAL A 2 -7.49 -1.31 11.44
CA VAL A 2 -8.91 -0.91 11.55
C VAL A 2 -9.21 0.47 10.96
N LEU A 3 -8.32 1.45 11.17
CA LEU A 3 -8.45 2.79 10.57
C LEU A 3 -8.45 2.75 9.04
N ALA A 4 -7.52 2.00 8.44
CA ALA A 4 -7.38 1.91 6.98
C ALA A 4 -8.62 1.24 6.36
N GLU A 5 -9.12 0.19 7.00
CA GLU A 5 -10.34 -0.52 6.56
C GLU A 5 -11.58 0.38 6.68
N SER A 6 -11.84 0.94 7.87
CA SER A 6 -13.08 1.67 8.14
C SER A 6 -13.13 3.01 7.44
N VAL A 7 -12.15 3.89 7.70
CA VAL A 7 -12.19 5.31 7.27
C VAL A 7 -11.78 5.49 5.81
N TYR A 8 -10.92 4.61 5.29
CA TYR A 8 -10.39 4.76 3.94
C TYR A 8 -10.89 3.70 2.96
N SER A 9 -11.69 2.73 3.42
CA SER A 9 -12.12 1.57 2.63
C SER A 9 -10.93 0.86 1.97
N LEU A 10 -9.76 0.88 2.60
CA LEU A 10 -8.54 0.25 2.08
C LEU A 10 -8.36 -1.10 2.75
N SER A 11 -8.68 -2.16 2.02
CA SER A 11 -8.46 -3.51 2.50
C SER A 11 -6.98 -3.88 2.43
N LEU A 12 -6.53 -4.73 3.36
CA LEU A 12 -5.14 -5.23 3.34
C LEU A 12 -4.86 -5.99 2.04
N SER A 13 -5.89 -6.54 1.39
CA SER A 13 -5.78 -7.23 0.13
C SER A 13 -5.61 -6.32 -1.09
N GLU A 14 -6.18 -5.12 -1.07
CA GLU A 14 -5.93 -4.08 -2.10
C GLU A 14 -4.55 -3.45 -1.97
N MET A 15 -4.02 -3.37 -0.74
CA MET A 15 -2.70 -2.79 -0.47
C MET A 15 -1.54 -3.76 -0.74
N LYS A 16 -1.82 -5.02 -1.13
CA LYS A 16 -0.81 -6.06 -1.33
C LYS A 16 0.32 -5.59 -2.25
N PRO A 17 1.55 -6.03 -1.97
CA PRO A 17 2.62 -6.03 -2.95
C PRO A 17 2.21 -6.51 -4.35
N GLY A 18 2.37 -5.66 -5.36
CA GLY A 18 2.08 -6.01 -6.76
C GLY A 18 0.62 -5.90 -7.18
N ALA A 19 -0.30 -5.52 -6.28
CA ALA A 19 -1.63 -5.07 -6.67
C ALA A 19 -1.53 -3.67 -7.32
N LYS A 20 -2.32 -3.41 -8.38
CA LYS A 20 -2.46 -2.10 -9.01
C LYS A 20 -3.32 -1.17 -8.13
N GLY A 21 -2.95 -0.98 -6.87
CA GLY A 21 -3.71 -0.17 -5.93
C GLY A 21 -3.29 1.29 -5.96
N PHE A 22 -4.17 2.19 -6.41
CA PHE A 22 -4.09 3.63 -6.14
C PHE A 22 -4.58 3.91 -4.69
N GLY A 23 -3.93 3.29 -3.71
CA GLY A 23 -4.28 3.41 -2.29
C GLY A 23 -3.47 4.50 -1.58
N ARG A 24 -4.10 5.23 -0.65
CA ARG A 24 -3.43 6.27 0.17
C ARG A 24 -2.39 5.68 1.13
N PHE A 25 -2.57 4.43 1.55
CA PHE A 25 -1.63 3.70 2.39
C PHE A 25 -0.99 2.54 1.63
N THR A 26 0.24 2.22 2.01
CA THR A 26 0.95 1.04 1.48
C THR A 26 1.00 -0.05 2.54
N PHE A 27 1.10 -1.31 2.09
CA PHE A 27 1.22 -2.48 2.97
C PHE A 27 2.29 -2.29 4.06
N GLU A 28 3.47 -1.78 3.71
CA GLU A 28 4.56 -1.58 4.67
C GLU A 28 4.16 -0.65 5.80
N ARG A 29 3.54 0.48 5.46
CA ARG A 29 3.16 1.50 6.45
C ARG A 29 2.10 0.97 7.39
N VAL A 30 1.16 0.17 6.88
CA VAL A 30 0.13 -0.46 7.70
C VAL A 30 0.73 -1.49 8.66
N ILE A 31 1.63 -2.35 8.18
CA ILE A 31 2.31 -3.32 9.04
C ILE A 31 3.22 -2.62 10.05
N GLN A 32 4.04 -1.67 9.60
CA GLN A 32 4.95 -0.91 10.46
C GLN A 32 4.20 -0.17 11.56
N ALA A 33 3.11 0.53 11.23
CA ALA A 33 2.28 1.20 12.22
C ALA A 33 1.61 0.20 13.18
N THR A 34 1.19 -0.97 12.69
CA THR A 34 0.61 -2.00 13.55
C THR A 34 1.65 -2.58 14.52
N LEU A 35 2.89 -2.82 14.07
CA LEU A 35 3.96 -3.25 14.98
C LEU A 35 4.28 -2.17 16.02
N LEU A 36 4.35 -0.89 15.63
CA LEU A 36 4.58 0.19 16.59
C LEU A 36 3.42 0.38 17.57
N ASP A 37 2.17 0.18 17.15
CA ASP A 37 1.00 0.20 18.05
C ASP A 37 1.11 -0.90 19.12
N LEU A 38 1.57 -2.09 18.73
CA LEU A 38 1.80 -3.18 19.67
C LEU A 38 2.98 -2.91 20.61
N VAL A 39 3.98 -2.13 20.18
CA VAL A 39 5.07 -1.66 21.05
C VAL A 39 4.57 -0.60 22.03
N ASP A 40 3.77 0.37 21.58
CA ASP A 40 3.15 1.39 22.45
C ASP A 40 2.31 0.73 23.56
N ARG A 41 1.52 -0.29 23.19
CA ARG A 41 0.70 -1.08 24.12
C ARG A 41 1.46 -2.08 24.98
N GLY A 42 2.78 -2.22 24.81
CA GLY A 42 3.63 -3.13 25.59
C GLY A 42 3.46 -4.63 25.26
N HIS A 43 2.87 -4.97 24.11
CA HIS A 43 2.80 -6.36 23.64
C HIS A 43 4.08 -6.80 22.92
N LEU A 44 4.78 -5.84 22.30
CA LEU A 44 6.07 -6.02 21.64
C LEU A 44 7.14 -5.16 22.34
N ALA A 45 8.36 -5.69 22.43
CA ALA A 45 9.54 -4.93 22.82
C ALA A 45 10.49 -4.78 21.65
N ILE A 46 11.15 -3.61 21.55
CA ILE A 46 12.24 -3.38 20.61
C ILE A 46 13.55 -3.27 21.39
N LYS A 47 14.36 -4.31 21.32
CA LYS A 47 15.66 -4.36 21.99
C LYS A 47 16.79 -4.05 21.02
N LYS A 48 17.84 -3.40 21.53
CA LYS A 48 19.10 -3.26 20.80
C LYS A 48 19.81 -4.61 20.77
N GLY A 49 19.88 -5.25 19.60
CA GLY A 49 20.74 -6.41 19.38
C GLY A 49 22.18 -6.00 19.06
N GLU A 50 23.08 -6.98 18.93
CA GLU A 50 24.51 -6.73 18.69
C GLU A 50 24.81 -6.06 17.34
N LYS A 51 24.04 -6.38 16.30
CA LYS A 51 24.20 -5.83 14.94
C LYS A 51 22.99 -5.05 14.45
N GLU A 52 21.80 -5.45 14.89
CA GLU A 52 20.53 -4.88 14.48
C GLU A 52 19.47 -5.02 15.58
N PRO A 53 18.44 -4.16 15.59
CA PRO A 53 17.35 -4.24 16.55
C PRO A 53 16.60 -5.58 16.45
N ILE A 54 16.19 -6.10 17.61
CA ILE A 54 15.46 -7.33 17.78
C ILE A 54 14.05 -6.99 18.28
N LEU A 55 13.04 -7.56 17.66
CA LEU A 55 11.67 -7.53 18.12
C LEU A 55 11.37 -8.77 18.96
N LYS A 56 10.72 -8.57 20.10
CA LYS A 56 10.33 -9.65 21.00
C LYS A 56 8.86 -9.54 21.38
N ILE A 57 8.13 -10.66 21.27
CA ILE A 57 6.76 -10.77 21.75
C ILE A 57 6.81 -10.95 23.27
N ILE A 58 6.24 -9.99 24.01
CA ILE A 58 6.20 -10.01 25.47
C ILE A 58 4.94 -10.74 25.94
N ASN A 59 3.78 -10.33 25.42
CA ASN A 59 2.50 -10.83 25.87
C ASN A 59 1.46 -10.82 24.76
N GLU A 60 0.77 -11.95 24.59
CA GLU A 60 -0.32 -12.11 23.63
C GLU A 60 -1.73 -11.94 24.23
N SER A 61 -1.84 -11.83 25.56
CA SER A 61 -3.12 -11.62 26.23
C SER A 61 -3.67 -10.24 25.90
N GLY A 62 -4.93 -10.17 25.46
CA GLY A 62 -5.57 -8.90 25.07
C GLY A 62 -5.34 -8.49 23.61
N LEU A 63 -4.49 -9.20 22.85
CA LEU A 63 -4.38 -8.98 21.41
C LEU A 63 -5.68 -9.35 20.70
N ALA A 64 -6.10 -8.50 19.78
CA ALA A 64 -7.20 -8.82 18.87
C ALA A 64 -6.79 -9.95 17.91
N ASN A 65 -7.76 -10.70 17.41
CA ASN A 65 -7.50 -11.85 16.54
C ASN A 65 -6.71 -11.48 15.28
N PHE A 66 -6.95 -10.30 14.69
CA PHE A 66 -6.20 -9.83 13.53
C PHE A 66 -4.75 -9.46 13.88
N GLU A 67 -4.50 -8.97 15.10
CA GLU A 67 -3.15 -8.63 15.57
C GLU A 67 -2.30 -9.89 15.73
N LYS A 68 -2.90 -10.96 16.26
CA LYS A 68 -2.25 -12.27 16.36
C LYS A 68 -1.84 -12.81 14.99
N GLU A 69 -2.76 -12.79 14.01
CA GLU A 69 -2.43 -13.20 12.64
C GLU A 69 -1.37 -12.29 12.00
N CYS A 70 -1.39 -10.98 12.29
CA CYS A 70 -0.37 -10.05 11.82
C CYS A 70 1.01 -10.38 12.43
N LEU A 71 1.06 -10.74 13.71
CA LEU A 71 2.29 -11.21 14.36
C LEU A 71 2.76 -12.52 13.74
N THR A 72 1.89 -13.50 13.52
CA THR A 72 2.24 -14.76 12.85
C THR A 72 2.74 -14.51 11.42
N LEU A 73 2.20 -13.52 10.70
CA LEU A 73 2.72 -13.14 9.39
C LEU A 73 4.15 -12.59 9.47
N CYS A 74 4.45 -11.77 10.49
CA CYS A 74 5.74 -11.08 10.62
C CYS A 74 6.82 -11.98 11.25
N PHE A 75 6.47 -12.76 12.27
CA PHE A 75 7.37 -13.55 13.10
C PHE A 75 7.37 -15.05 12.78
N SER A 76 6.43 -15.52 11.94
CA SER A 76 6.22 -16.94 11.72
C SER A 76 5.92 -17.65 13.04
N ASP A 77 6.76 -18.59 13.46
CA ASP A 77 6.63 -19.32 14.74
C ASP A 77 7.60 -18.82 15.84
N LYS A 78 8.38 -17.77 15.55
CA LYS A 78 9.41 -17.26 16.47
C LYS A 78 8.83 -16.24 17.45
N LYS A 79 9.29 -16.24 18.70
CA LYS A 79 8.93 -15.21 19.71
C LYS A 79 9.88 -14.02 19.72
N GLU A 80 11.06 -14.18 19.13
CA GLU A 80 12.13 -13.19 19.10
C GLU A 80 12.85 -13.28 17.76
N LEU A 81 13.12 -12.11 17.17
CA LEU A 81 13.42 -11.97 15.76
C LEU A 81 14.21 -10.68 15.50
N ALA A 82 15.31 -10.73 14.75
CA ALA A 82 15.93 -9.52 14.20
C ALA A 82 15.00 -8.86 13.18
N ILE A 83 14.94 -7.53 13.11
CA ILE A 83 14.07 -6.83 12.14
C ILE A 83 14.35 -7.30 10.68
N SER A 84 15.57 -7.74 10.38
CA SER A 84 15.96 -8.29 9.08
C SER A 84 15.26 -9.58 8.68
N ASP A 85 14.98 -10.48 9.62
CA ASP A 85 14.36 -11.77 9.30
C ASP A 85 12.82 -11.72 9.31
N LEU A 86 12.23 -10.51 9.28
CA LEU A 86 10.79 -10.33 9.12
C LEU A 86 10.30 -11.09 7.89
N PHE A 87 9.14 -11.76 8.04
CA PHE A 87 8.53 -12.60 7.01
C PHE A 87 9.42 -13.78 6.57
N SER A 88 10.14 -14.42 7.50
CA SER A 88 11.06 -15.52 7.22
C SER A 88 10.46 -16.64 6.37
N ASP A 89 9.19 -17.00 6.56
CA ASP A 89 8.50 -18.03 5.75
C ASP A 89 8.37 -17.69 4.26
N TYR A 90 8.46 -16.40 3.94
CA TYR A 90 8.29 -15.85 2.60
C TYR A 90 9.60 -15.45 1.95
N GLN A 91 10.71 -15.51 2.70
CA GLN A 91 12.03 -15.24 2.16
C GLN A 91 12.39 -16.34 1.17
N VAL A 92 12.52 -15.96 -0.11
CA VAL A 92 12.98 -16.89 -1.13
C VAL A 92 14.32 -16.41 -1.66
N SER A 93 15.33 -17.26 -1.52
CA SER A 93 16.65 -16.98 -2.09
C SER A 93 16.54 -16.92 -3.62
N PRO A 94 17.02 -15.85 -4.28
CA PRO A 94 16.99 -15.73 -5.75
C PRO A 94 17.72 -16.86 -6.48
N SER A 95 18.61 -17.58 -5.80
CA SER A 95 19.33 -18.77 -6.28
C SER A 95 18.41 -19.94 -6.62
N ILE A 96 17.20 -20.02 -6.05
CA ILE A 96 16.22 -21.07 -6.34
C ILE A 96 15.62 -20.89 -7.76
N TYR A 97 15.72 -19.69 -8.34
CA TYR A 97 15.05 -19.35 -9.60
C TYR A 97 15.97 -18.81 -10.70
N ARG A 98 17.16 -18.30 -10.36
CA ARG A 98 18.14 -17.82 -11.34
C ARG A 98 18.99 -18.97 -11.86
N GLY A 99 18.91 -19.26 -13.17
CA GLY A 99 19.78 -20.24 -13.85
C GLY A 99 19.25 -21.68 -13.88
N VAL A 100 17.97 -21.88 -13.59
CA VAL A 100 17.36 -23.21 -13.47
C VAL A 100 17.11 -23.84 -14.85
N SER A 101 17.41 -25.13 -14.98
CA SER A 101 17.24 -25.93 -16.21
C SER A 101 15.76 -26.11 -16.58
N LYS A 102 15.46 -26.40 -17.86
CA LYS A 102 14.09 -26.63 -18.37
C LYS A 102 13.31 -27.69 -17.59
N LYS A 103 13.98 -28.61 -16.91
CA LYS A 103 13.36 -29.69 -16.12
C LYS A 103 12.73 -29.21 -14.82
N ASP A 104 13.26 -28.15 -14.20
CA ASP A 104 12.77 -27.67 -12.89
C ASP A 104 11.89 -26.42 -13.03
N ALA A 105 11.61 -25.98 -14.26
CA ALA A 105 10.70 -24.87 -14.56
C ALA A 105 9.30 -25.06 -13.92
N LYS A 106 8.77 -26.28 -13.95
CA LYS A 106 7.49 -26.62 -13.30
C LYS A 106 7.59 -26.57 -11.78
N GLN A 107 8.71 -27.00 -11.20
CA GLN A 107 8.95 -26.94 -9.76
C GLN A 107 9.05 -25.50 -9.27
N VAL A 108 9.78 -24.66 -9.99
CA VAL A 108 9.85 -23.21 -9.76
C VAL A 108 8.46 -22.58 -9.80
N GLN A 109 7.67 -22.92 -10.81
CA GLN A 109 6.31 -22.43 -10.95
C GLN A 109 5.42 -22.84 -9.78
N GLU A 110 5.50 -24.10 -9.34
CA GLU A 110 4.68 -24.61 -8.25
C GLU A 110 5.06 -23.99 -6.91
N ILE A 111 6.35 -23.83 -6.61
CA ILE A 111 6.81 -23.13 -5.40
C ILE A 111 6.32 -21.68 -5.41
N GLY A 112 6.44 -20.97 -6.54
CA GLY A 112 5.92 -19.61 -6.68
C GLY A 112 4.41 -19.51 -6.46
N LYS A 113 3.63 -20.46 -7.02
CA LYS A 113 2.17 -20.54 -6.80
C LYS A 113 1.82 -20.84 -5.36
N GLN A 114 2.52 -21.77 -4.70
CA GLN A 114 2.30 -22.12 -3.30
C GLN A 114 2.57 -20.93 -2.38
N LEU A 115 3.69 -20.24 -2.58
CA LEU A 115 4.04 -19.03 -1.82
C LEU A 115 2.98 -17.93 -2.00
N LYS A 116 2.61 -17.63 -3.26
CA LYS A 116 1.58 -16.64 -3.57
C LYS A 116 0.24 -16.99 -2.89
N ARG A 117 -0.21 -18.24 -3.01
CA ARG A 117 -1.45 -18.72 -2.37
C ARG A 117 -1.39 -18.63 -0.85
N SER A 118 -0.27 -19.01 -0.24
CA SER A 118 -0.09 -18.94 1.22
C SER A 118 -0.14 -17.50 1.72
N PHE A 119 0.49 -16.57 0.99
CA PHE A 119 0.45 -15.16 1.29
C PHE A 119 -0.96 -14.59 1.15
N ASP A 120 -1.62 -14.83 0.02
CA ASP A 120 -2.99 -14.37 -0.24
C ASP A 120 -3.96 -14.87 0.83
N ARG A 121 -3.80 -16.13 1.27
CA ARG A 121 -4.60 -16.71 2.35
C ARG A 121 -4.36 -16.02 3.68
N ARG A 122 -3.11 -15.77 4.07
CA ARG A 122 -2.81 -15.05 5.32
C ARG A 122 -3.35 -13.62 5.31
N ILE A 123 -3.17 -12.89 4.21
CA ILE A 123 -3.71 -11.52 4.08
C ILE A 123 -5.23 -11.52 4.15
N SER A 124 -5.91 -12.42 3.46
CA SER A 124 -7.37 -12.54 3.50
C SER A 124 -7.89 -12.90 4.90
N ASN A 125 -7.17 -13.76 5.62
CA ASN A 125 -7.50 -14.10 7.01
C ASN A 125 -7.38 -12.87 7.94
N ILE A 126 -6.31 -12.09 7.81
CA ILE A 126 -6.14 -10.83 8.57
C ILE A 126 -7.28 -9.88 8.25
N GLU A 127 -7.57 -9.65 6.97
CA GLU A 127 -8.64 -8.75 6.52
C GLU A 127 -10.00 -9.15 7.10
N LYS A 128 -10.36 -10.44 7.02
CA LYS A 128 -11.60 -10.95 7.60
C LYS A 128 -11.71 -10.62 9.09
N ARG A 129 -10.63 -10.85 9.85
CA ARG A 129 -10.60 -10.57 11.30
C ARG A 129 -10.59 -9.06 11.61
N VAL A 130 -10.06 -8.22 10.72
CA VAL A 130 -10.18 -6.76 10.84
C VAL A 130 -11.63 -6.35 10.65
N LYS A 131 -12.32 -6.88 9.62
CA LYS A 131 -13.76 -6.65 9.41
C LYS A 131 -14.60 -7.11 10.61
N ASP A 132 -14.31 -8.29 11.15
CA ASP A 132 -14.97 -8.79 12.37
C ASP A 132 -14.78 -7.82 13.55
N LYS A 133 -13.58 -7.24 13.70
CA LYS A 133 -13.29 -6.25 14.75
C LYS A 133 -14.01 -4.93 14.52
N VAL A 134 -14.09 -4.45 13.28
CA VAL A 134 -14.85 -3.24 12.90
C VAL A 134 -16.32 -3.42 13.29
N HIS A 135 -16.91 -4.57 12.95
CA HIS A 135 -18.28 -4.91 13.33
C HIS A 135 -18.45 -5.01 14.86
N ALA A 136 -17.50 -5.64 15.56
CA ALA A 136 -17.55 -5.74 17.02
C ALA A 136 -17.48 -4.37 17.72
N LEU A 137 -16.76 -3.41 17.14
CA LEU A 137 -16.66 -2.04 17.62
C LEU A 137 -17.88 -1.17 17.25
N ARG A 138 -18.84 -1.71 16.48
CA ARG A 138 -20.04 -0.99 15.98
C ARG A 138 -19.69 0.31 15.26
N ILE A 139 -18.58 0.33 14.53
CA ILE A 139 -18.20 1.48 13.71
C ILE A 139 -19.23 1.58 12.57
N PRO A 140 -19.82 2.77 12.32
CA PRO A 140 -20.79 2.94 11.25
C PRO A 140 -20.15 2.69 9.89
N ASN A 141 -20.96 2.24 8.92
CA ASN A 141 -20.49 2.06 7.56
C ASN A 141 -20.31 3.43 6.90
N TYR A 142 -19.07 3.90 6.85
CA TYR A 142 -18.73 5.22 6.29
C TYR A 142 -19.00 5.32 4.78
N TYR A 143 -19.16 4.19 4.09
CA TYR A 143 -19.38 4.12 2.65
C TYR A 143 -20.75 3.53 2.35
N ARG A 144 -21.51 4.24 1.51
CA ARG A 144 -22.77 3.73 0.93
C ARG A 144 -22.53 3.23 -0.50
N PRO A 145 -23.21 2.15 -0.91
CA PRO A 145 -23.20 1.76 -2.32
C PRO A 145 -23.80 2.85 -3.20
N LEU A 146 -23.35 2.93 -4.45
CA LEU A 146 -23.92 3.86 -5.43
C LEU A 146 -25.41 3.57 -5.66
N SER A 147 -26.20 4.63 -5.66
CA SER A 147 -27.61 4.59 -6.03
C SER A 147 -27.76 4.22 -7.51
N THR A 148 -28.94 3.72 -7.88
CA THR A 148 -29.25 3.35 -9.26
C THR A 148 -29.08 4.52 -10.23
N GLY A 149 -29.34 5.75 -9.79
CA GLY A 149 -29.12 6.97 -10.58
C GLY A 149 -27.64 7.27 -10.82
N GLU A 150 -26.81 7.18 -9.78
CA GLU A 150 -25.36 7.41 -9.87
C GLU A 150 -24.67 6.32 -10.73
N LYS A 151 -25.14 5.07 -10.64
CA LYS A 151 -24.67 3.98 -11.52
C LYS A 151 -24.99 4.25 -12.99
N LYS A 152 -26.20 4.75 -13.29
CA LYS A 152 -26.58 5.15 -14.65
C LYS A 152 -25.73 6.32 -15.16
N LEU A 153 -25.45 7.30 -14.30
CA LEU A 153 -24.58 8.44 -14.64
C LEU A 153 -23.15 7.98 -14.96
N SER A 154 -22.58 7.09 -14.14
CA SER A 154 -21.25 6.51 -14.37
C SER A 154 -21.17 5.76 -15.71
N LEU A 155 -22.19 4.96 -16.01
CA LEU A 155 -22.30 4.24 -17.28
C LEU A 155 -22.45 5.21 -18.46
N ALA A 156 -23.22 6.30 -18.30
CA ALA A 156 -23.33 7.35 -19.31
C ALA A 156 -22.00 8.09 -19.53
N MET A 157 -21.22 8.36 -18.48
CA MET A 157 -19.88 8.95 -18.59
C MET A 157 -18.91 8.02 -19.35
N TRP A 158 -18.94 6.72 -19.06
CA TRP A 158 -18.15 5.71 -19.78
C TRP A 158 -18.50 5.65 -21.27
N ILE A 159 -19.79 5.62 -21.59
CA ILE A 159 -20.28 5.63 -22.97
C ILE A 159 -19.89 6.94 -23.66
N GLY A 160 -19.98 8.07 -22.97
CA GLY A 160 -19.55 9.37 -23.48
C GLY A 160 -18.07 9.42 -23.83
N LEU A 161 -17.21 8.86 -22.97
CA LEU A 161 -15.75 8.79 -23.19
C LEU A 161 -15.40 7.90 -24.38
N ILE A 162 -16.05 6.74 -24.50
CA ILE A 162 -15.87 5.86 -25.66
C ILE A 162 -16.38 6.57 -26.93
N GLY A 163 -17.54 7.21 -26.85
CA GLY A 163 -18.15 7.95 -27.96
C GLY A 163 -17.27 9.09 -28.45
N SER A 164 -16.67 9.88 -27.55
CA SER A 164 -15.76 10.98 -27.92
C SER A 164 -14.46 10.47 -28.52
N ALA A 165 -13.92 9.35 -28.00
CA ALA A 165 -12.71 8.73 -28.54
C ALA A 165 -12.95 8.18 -29.96
N VAL A 166 -14.05 7.46 -30.16
CA VAL A 166 -14.45 6.93 -31.47
C VAL A 166 -14.77 8.07 -32.44
N GLY A 167 -15.49 9.10 -31.99
CA GLY A 167 -15.80 10.27 -32.79
C GLY A 167 -14.54 11.02 -33.25
N SER A 168 -13.58 11.22 -32.34
CA SER A 168 -12.28 11.82 -32.67
C SER A 168 -11.48 10.98 -33.67
N TRP A 169 -11.53 9.66 -33.54
CA TRP A 169 -10.85 8.73 -34.45
C TRP A 169 -11.49 8.68 -35.85
N LEU A 170 -12.82 8.65 -35.93
CA LEU A 170 -13.57 8.70 -37.20
C LEU A 170 -13.34 10.03 -37.91
N PHE A 171 -13.36 11.14 -37.17
CA PHE A 171 -13.11 12.47 -37.72
C PHE A 171 -11.67 12.60 -38.26
N PHE A 172 -10.69 12.00 -37.57
CA PHE A 172 -9.32 11.90 -38.06
C PHE A 172 -9.23 11.16 -39.39
N TYR A 173 -9.87 10.00 -39.46
CA TYR A 173 -9.87 9.17 -40.66
C TYR A 173 -10.48 9.90 -41.85
N CYS A 174 -11.64 10.54 -41.68
CA CYS A 174 -12.27 11.35 -42.72
C CYS A 174 -11.38 12.51 -43.17
N SER A 175 -10.73 13.18 -42.23
CA SER A 175 -9.96 14.38 -42.51
C SER A 175 -8.59 14.10 -43.14
N TRP A 176 -7.96 12.96 -42.82
CA TRP A 176 -6.74 12.46 -43.48
C TRP A 176 -6.92 12.30 -44.99
N ASN A 177 -8.12 11.91 -45.42
CA ASN A 177 -8.45 11.74 -46.84
C ASN A 177 -8.58 13.07 -47.61
N THR A 178 -8.62 14.23 -46.92
CA THR A 178 -8.94 15.54 -47.53
C THR A 178 -7.77 16.54 -47.50
N TYR A 179 -6.55 16.14 -47.13
CA TYR A 179 -5.30 16.95 -47.19
C TYR A 179 -5.39 18.40 -46.64
N GLY A 180 -6.28 18.68 -45.68
CA GLY A 180 -6.51 20.03 -45.15
C GLY A 180 -5.75 20.30 -43.85
N PHE A 181 -5.00 21.41 -43.78
CA PHE A 181 -4.27 21.87 -42.58
C PHE A 181 -5.18 22.11 -41.35
N VAL A 182 -6.47 22.39 -41.57
CA VAL A 182 -7.51 22.55 -40.53
C VAL A 182 -7.74 21.25 -39.73
N SER A 183 -7.41 20.10 -40.33
CA SER A 183 -7.50 18.77 -39.70
C SER A 183 -6.72 18.68 -38.39
N PHE A 184 -5.48 19.16 -38.40
CA PHE A 184 -4.57 19.01 -37.26
C PHE A 184 -5.05 19.76 -36.01
N TYR A 185 -5.62 20.95 -36.16
CA TYR A 185 -6.16 21.73 -35.04
C TYR A 185 -7.38 21.07 -34.39
N LEU A 186 -8.28 20.50 -35.21
CA LEU A 186 -9.48 19.82 -34.71
C LEU A 186 -9.14 18.50 -34.01
N LEU A 187 -8.12 17.77 -34.49
CA LEU A 187 -7.60 16.59 -33.79
C LEU A 187 -7.01 16.92 -32.44
N PHE A 188 -6.21 17.98 -32.40
CA PHE A 188 -5.62 18.43 -31.15
C PHE A 188 -6.70 18.79 -30.12
N LEU A 189 -7.78 19.46 -30.57
CA LEU A 189 -8.91 19.82 -29.71
C LEU A 189 -9.72 18.59 -29.25
N GLY A 190 -9.91 17.60 -30.12
CA GLY A 190 -10.54 16.31 -29.78
C GLY A 190 -9.72 15.45 -28.82
N LEU A 191 -8.39 15.45 -28.97
CA LEU A 191 -7.46 14.80 -28.03
C LEU A 191 -7.48 15.50 -26.67
N LEU A 192 -7.46 16.83 -26.63
CA LEU A 192 -7.61 17.58 -25.38
C LEU A 192 -8.94 17.27 -24.68
N ALA A 193 -10.05 17.25 -25.41
CA ALA A 193 -11.36 16.89 -24.86
C ALA A 193 -11.37 15.45 -24.31
N SER A 194 -10.75 14.51 -25.03
CA SER A 194 -10.62 13.11 -24.59
C SER A 194 -9.74 12.98 -23.34
N ILE A 195 -8.64 13.73 -23.26
CA ILE A 195 -7.78 13.79 -22.06
C ILE A 195 -8.56 14.32 -20.87
N ILE A 196 -9.34 15.40 -21.04
CA ILE A 196 -10.19 15.96 -19.98
C ILE A 196 -11.22 14.93 -19.50
N LEU A 197 -11.88 14.21 -20.40
CA LEU A 197 -12.82 13.14 -20.06
C LEU A 197 -12.14 11.99 -19.31
N VAL A 198 -10.94 11.59 -19.74
CA VAL A 198 -10.13 10.58 -19.03
C VAL A 198 -9.75 11.07 -17.64
N LEU A 199 -9.37 12.34 -17.47
CA LEU A 199 -9.06 12.91 -16.16
C LEU A 199 -10.29 12.90 -15.23
N ILE A 200 -11.45 13.33 -15.73
CA ILE A 200 -12.72 13.27 -14.97
C ILE A 200 -13.05 11.83 -14.60
N TYR A 201 -12.87 10.90 -15.54
CA TYR A 201 -13.09 9.47 -15.30
C TYR A 201 -12.14 8.93 -14.22
N VAL A 202 -10.84 9.23 -14.29
CA VAL A 202 -9.84 8.79 -13.30
C VAL A 202 -10.15 9.36 -11.90
N VAL A 203 -10.55 10.63 -11.81
CA VAL A 203 -10.92 11.28 -10.54
C VAL A 203 -12.20 10.66 -9.95
N THR A 204 -13.15 10.31 -10.79
CA THR A 204 -14.41 9.68 -10.35
C THR A 204 -14.28 8.17 -10.11
N TYR A 205 -13.29 7.51 -10.72
CA TYR A 205 -13.02 6.07 -10.60
C TYR A 205 -12.85 5.61 -9.14
N GLY A 206 -12.12 6.38 -8.33
CA GLY A 206 -11.90 6.05 -6.92
C GLY A 206 -13.17 6.03 -6.07
N TYR A 207 -14.22 6.77 -6.46
CA TYR A 207 -15.52 6.77 -5.79
C TYR A 207 -16.42 5.59 -6.24
N TYR A 208 -16.13 4.99 -7.41
CA TYR A 208 -16.93 3.89 -7.94
C TYR A 208 -16.60 2.54 -7.31
N ASP A 209 -15.35 2.31 -6.91
CA ASP A 209 -14.91 1.04 -6.31
C ASP A 209 -15.25 0.97 -4.81
N ASN A 210 -15.00 2.07 -4.08
CA ASN A 210 -15.18 2.13 -2.62
C ASN A 210 -16.57 2.60 -2.18
N GLY A 211 -17.40 3.07 -3.11
CA GLY A 211 -18.69 3.69 -2.81
C GLY A 211 -18.59 5.17 -2.43
N VAL A 212 -19.75 5.77 -2.16
CA VAL A 212 -19.85 7.19 -1.81
C VAL A 212 -19.75 7.35 -0.30
N LEU A 213 -19.00 8.33 0.19
CA LEU A 213 -18.95 8.62 1.62
C LEU A 213 -20.33 9.09 2.10
N THR A 214 -20.77 8.52 3.21
CA THR A 214 -21.89 9.02 4.01
C THR A 214 -21.50 10.32 4.73
N ASP A 215 -22.45 11.07 5.26
CA ASP A 215 -22.16 12.32 5.99
C ASP A 215 -21.24 12.07 7.19
N GLU A 216 -21.52 11.02 7.99
CA GLU A 216 -20.66 10.56 9.09
C GLU A 216 -19.27 10.14 8.60
N GLY A 217 -19.21 9.46 7.45
CA GLY A 217 -17.95 9.07 6.82
C GLY A 217 -17.12 10.26 6.33
N ALA A 218 -17.77 11.27 5.77
CA ALA A 218 -17.13 12.49 5.31
C ALA A 218 -16.55 13.29 6.48
N GLU A 219 -17.27 13.39 7.59
CA GLU A 219 -16.79 14.02 8.83
C GLU A 219 -15.58 13.27 9.41
N ALA A 220 -15.68 11.95 9.58
CA ALA A 220 -14.59 11.12 10.06
C ALA A 220 -13.34 11.26 9.16
N TYR A 221 -13.53 11.15 7.85
CA TYR A 221 -12.46 11.32 6.87
C TYR A 221 -11.82 12.71 6.95
N TYR A 222 -12.63 13.76 7.12
CA TYR A 222 -12.16 15.13 7.27
C TYR A 222 -11.30 15.31 8.52
N HIS A 223 -11.71 14.76 9.67
CA HIS A 223 -10.92 14.80 10.90
C HIS A 223 -9.56 14.11 10.73
N TRP A 224 -9.54 12.91 10.16
CA TRP A 224 -8.29 12.20 9.89
C TRP A 224 -7.42 12.91 8.85
N LYS A 225 -8.03 13.58 7.86
CA LYS A 225 -7.29 14.40 6.89
C LYS A 225 -6.68 15.64 7.54
N SER A 226 -7.41 16.30 8.44
CA SER A 226 -6.92 17.44 9.22
C SER A 226 -5.75 17.00 10.12
N PHE A 227 -5.89 15.85 10.78
CA PHE A 227 -4.82 15.27 11.58
C PHE A 227 -3.56 14.94 10.75
N GLU A 228 -3.72 14.35 9.56
CA GLU A 228 -2.59 14.16 8.64
C GLU A 228 -1.92 15.51 8.27
N ASN A 229 -2.71 16.53 7.97
CA ASN A 229 -2.18 17.86 7.64
C ASN A 229 -1.41 18.48 8.83
N MET A 230 -1.89 18.27 10.06
CA MET A 230 -1.17 18.65 11.28
C MET A 230 0.17 17.90 11.37
N LEU A 231 0.18 16.57 11.22
CA LEU A 231 1.42 15.77 11.22
C LEU A 231 2.40 16.22 10.13
N ARG A 232 1.89 16.56 8.95
CA ARG A 232 2.69 17.08 7.84
C ARG A 232 3.32 18.43 8.18
N ASN A 233 2.63 19.28 8.94
CA ASN A 233 3.08 20.62 9.30
C ASN A 233 3.59 20.75 10.74
N ILE A 234 3.79 19.64 11.44
CA ILE A 234 4.10 19.59 12.88
C ILE A 234 5.34 20.40 13.28
N ALA A 235 6.31 20.57 12.37
CA ALA A 235 7.50 21.38 12.60
C ALA A 235 7.24 22.89 12.70
N ARG A 236 6.06 23.35 12.27
CA ARG A 236 5.63 24.76 12.39
C ARG A 236 4.93 25.06 13.71
N LEU A 237 4.57 24.04 14.48
CA LEU A 237 3.96 24.23 15.78
C LEU A 237 4.96 24.84 16.74
N ASP A 238 4.47 25.73 17.60
CA ASP A 238 5.29 26.39 18.59
C ASP A 238 5.68 25.42 19.72
N LYS A 239 6.71 25.79 20.49
CA LYS A 239 7.21 24.94 21.57
C LYS A 239 6.12 24.58 22.59
N ALA A 240 5.27 25.55 22.97
CA ALA A 240 4.17 25.33 23.89
C ALA A 240 3.11 24.35 23.34
N GLU A 241 2.81 24.43 22.04
CA GLU A 241 1.88 23.51 21.38
C GLU A 241 2.46 22.09 21.34
N LEU A 242 3.75 21.95 21.07
CA LEU A 242 4.43 20.65 21.06
C LEU A 242 4.50 20.02 22.45
N GLU A 243 4.78 20.80 23.49
CA GLU A 243 4.82 20.34 24.88
C GLU A 243 3.43 19.98 25.42
N SER A 244 2.36 20.59 24.87
CA SER A 244 0.98 20.23 25.22
C SER A 244 0.53 18.87 24.70
N ILE A 245 1.27 18.29 23.73
CA ILE A 245 0.95 16.96 23.19
C ILE A 245 1.39 15.91 24.20
N VAL A 246 0.42 15.30 24.88
CA VAL A 246 0.67 14.21 25.86
C VAL A 246 0.88 12.85 25.17
N LEU A 247 0.26 12.63 24.00
CA LEU A 247 0.16 11.32 23.35
C LEU A 247 1.19 11.10 22.24
N TRP A 248 2.48 11.39 22.49
CA TRP A 248 3.53 11.28 21.48
C TRP A 248 3.73 9.86 20.94
N ASN A 249 3.57 8.81 21.77
CA ASN A 249 3.69 7.42 21.31
C ASN A 249 2.67 7.11 20.20
N ARG A 250 1.38 7.41 20.45
CA ARG A 250 0.31 7.21 19.47
C ARG A 250 0.46 8.10 18.25
N LEU A 251 0.95 9.34 18.44
CA LEU A 251 1.23 10.25 17.35
C LEU A 251 2.28 9.65 16.40
N LEU A 252 3.34 9.03 16.92
CA LEU A 252 4.37 8.35 16.11
C LEU A 252 3.78 7.17 15.32
N VAL A 253 2.89 6.38 15.93
CA VAL A 253 2.19 5.27 15.28
C VAL A 253 1.40 5.76 14.06
N TYR A 254 0.59 6.80 14.23
CA TYR A 254 -0.17 7.37 13.11
C TYR A 254 0.71 8.08 12.09
N ALA A 255 1.75 8.79 12.54
CA ALA A 255 2.73 9.39 11.62
C ALA A 255 3.40 8.33 10.75
N THR A 256 3.61 7.11 11.27
CA THR A 256 4.11 5.98 10.49
C THR A 256 3.09 5.53 9.45
N LEU A 257 1.82 5.39 9.83
CA LEU A 257 0.74 5.04 8.91
C LEU A 257 0.61 6.05 7.77
N PHE A 258 0.62 7.35 8.07
CA PHE A 258 0.52 8.44 7.10
C PHE A 258 1.82 8.72 6.31
N GLY A 259 2.95 8.10 6.69
CA GLY A 259 4.24 8.30 6.02
C GLY A 259 4.99 9.58 6.42
N HIS A 260 4.67 10.16 7.57
CA HIS A 260 5.33 11.32 8.17
C HIS A 260 6.27 10.97 9.35
N ALA A 261 6.47 9.68 9.64
CA ALA A 261 7.31 9.23 10.77
C ALA A 261 8.75 9.78 10.76
N LYS A 262 9.40 9.87 9.59
CA LYS A 262 10.76 10.45 9.48
C LYS A 262 10.78 11.90 9.98
N LYS A 263 9.80 12.70 9.55
CA LYS A 263 9.70 14.11 9.91
C LYS A 263 9.38 14.29 11.39
N VAL A 264 8.44 13.51 11.92
CA VAL A 264 8.07 13.53 13.34
C VAL A 264 9.25 13.09 14.22
N SER A 265 9.91 11.98 13.87
CA SER A 265 11.07 11.47 14.63
C SER A 265 12.23 12.48 14.62
N GLN A 266 12.49 13.14 13.49
CA GLN A 266 13.53 14.18 13.41
C GLN A 266 13.17 15.40 14.26
N LEU A 267 11.91 15.84 14.25
CA LEU A 267 11.46 16.95 15.10
C LEU A 267 11.64 16.61 16.58
N MET A 268 11.25 15.40 16.99
CA MET A 268 11.38 14.95 18.38
C MET A 268 12.84 14.92 18.83
N LYS A 269 13.77 14.45 17.97
CA LYS A 269 15.23 14.53 18.25
C LYS A 269 15.72 15.96 18.43
N VAL A 270 15.36 16.86 17.50
CA VAL A 270 15.82 18.26 17.53
C VAL A 270 15.27 19.00 18.76
N ARG A 271 14.04 18.70 19.15
CA ARG A 271 13.36 19.33 20.30
C ARG A 271 13.59 18.60 21.62
N GLN A 272 14.38 17.52 21.62
CA GLN A 272 14.65 16.68 22.81
C GLN A 272 13.36 16.21 23.51
N ILE A 273 12.39 15.78 22.70
CA ILE A 273 11.13 15.22 23.19
C ILE A 273 11.38 13.74 23.49
N HIS A 274 11.32 13.38 24.76
CA HIS A 274 11.44 12.00 25.22
C HIS A 274 10.06 11.33 25.30
N LEU A 275 9.99 10.09 24.84
CA LEU A 275 8.79 9.28 24.95
C LEU A 275 8.69 8.60 26.31
N GLU A 276 7.46 8.45 26.81
CA GLU A 276 7.18 7.69 28.03
C GLU A 276 7.55 6.21 27.88
N ASN A 277 7.42 5.65 26.67
CA ASN A 277 7.80 4.29 26.37
C ASN A 277 9.28 4.21 25.97
N PRO A 278 10.15 3.53 26.75
CA PRO A 278 11.59 3.51 26.52
C PRO A 278 12.00 2.80 25.22
N ASP A 279 11.21 1.83 24.75
CA ASP A 279 11.48 1.11 23.51
C ASP A 279 11.19 2.00 22.29
N LEU A 280 10.13 2.80 22.36
CA LEU A 280 9.82 3.79 21.32
C LEU A 280 10.80 4.97 21.35
N ASP A 281 11.23 5.41 22.53
CA ASP A 281 12.26 6.44 22.67
C ASP A 281 13.56 5.97 22.02
N SER A 282 13.99 4.74 22.33
CA SER A 282 15.16 4.09 21.73
C SER A 282 15.02 3.97 20.21
N TYR A 283 13.84 3.57 19.72
CA TYR A 283 13.54 3.49 18.29
C TYR A 283 13.73 4.83 17.57
N ILE A 284 13.30 5.93 18.20
CA ILE A 284 13.55 7.28 17.68
C ILE A 284 15.04 7.57 17.73
N VAL A 285 15.67 7.54 18.92
CA VAL A 285 17.07 7.95 19.16
C VAL A 285 18.02 7.24 18.21
N TYR A 286 17.92 5.91 18.08
CA TYR A 286 18.76 5.11 17.20
C TYR A 286 18.37 5.18 15.71
N GLY A 287 17.23 5.80 15.37
CA GLY A 287 16.81 5.97 13.99
C GLY A 287 16.36 4.68 13.31
N TRP A 288 15.86 3.71 14.07
CA TRP A 288 15.42 2.41 13.58
C TRP A 288 14.20 2.46 12.65
N TYR A 289 13.57 3.64 12.50
CA TYR A 289 12.46 3.84 11.57
C TYR A 289 12.80 3.47 10.13
N ALA A 290 14.01 3.79 9.66
CA ALA A 290 14.42 3.52 8.29
C ALA A 290 14.62 2.01 8.06
N GLN A 291 15.21 1.33 9.04
CA GLN A 291 15.41 -0.12 9.02
C GLN A 291 14.06 -0.84 9.02
N LEU A 292 13.18 -0.54 9.98
CA LEU A 292 11.87 -1.17 10.08
C LEU A 292 11.01 -0.91 8.82
N HIS A 293 11.04 0.30 8.24
CA HIS A 293 10.37 0.59 6.96
C HIS A 293 10.96 -0.23 5.80
N THR A 294 12.28 -0.39 5.76
CA THR A 294 12.96 -1.17 4.71
C THR A 294 12.58 -2.64 4.78
N TYR A 295 12.60 -3.25 5.96
CA TYR A 295 12.32 -4.67 6.13
C TYR A 295 10.82 -5.00 6.07
N THR A 296 9.94 -4.09 6.49
CA THR A 296 8.51 -4.22 6.19
C THR A 296 8.25 -4.14 4.67
N GLY A 297 9.09 -3.40 3.93
CA GLY A 297 9.12 -3.34 2.46
C GLY A 297 9.70 -4.55 1.75
N GLN A 298 10.50 -5.39 2.40
CA GLN A 298 11.01 -6.63 1.80
C GLN A 298 9.88 -7.57 1.37
N MET A 299 8.72 -7.49 2.03
CA MET A 299 7.55 -8.25 1.61
C MET A 299 7.12 -7.93 0.18
N LYS A 300 7.33 -6.69 -0.28
CA LYS A 300 7.09 -6.34 -1.69
C LYS A 300 7.97 -7.11 -2.64
N TYR A 301 9.24 -7.22 -2.28
CA TYR A 301 10.22 -7.97 -3.05
C TYR A 301 9.87 -9.46 -3.09
N TYR A 302 9.54 -10.08 -1.95
CA TYR A 302 9.18 -11.50 -1.89
C TYR A 302 7.92 -11.82 -2.71
N ALA A 303 6.89 -10.99 -2.63
CA ALA A 303 5.69 -11.16 -3.43
C ALA A 303 5.95 -10.98 -4.94
N ALA A 304 6.82 -10.03 -5.31
CA ALA A 304 7.23 -9.86 -6.71
C ALA A 304 7.98 -11.09 -7.24
N VAL A 305 8.93 -11.62 -6.46
CA VAL A 305 9.67 -12.85 -6.79
C VAL A 305 8.71 -14.04 -6.92
N ALA A 306 7.78 -14.22 -5.98
CA ALA A 306 6.79 -15.28 -6.03
C ALA A 306 5.87 -15.15 -7.27
N ASN A 307 5.48 -13.92 -7.64
CA ASN A 307 4.67 -13.68 -8.82
C ASN A 307 5.45 -14.00 -10.11
N THR A 308 6.71 -13.58 -10.21
CA THR A 308 7.60 -13.94 -11.33
C THR A 308 7.78 -15.46 -11.43
N ALA A 309 8.05 -16.13 -10.30
CA ALA A 309 8.17 -17.59 -10.26
C ALA A 309 6.86 -18.28 -10.68
N SER A 310 5.70 -17.81 -10.21
CA SER A 310 4.39 -18.40 -10.53
C SER A 310 4.01 -18.32 -12.01
N ASN A 311 4.54 -17.32 -12.72
CA ASN A 311 4.35 -17.12 -14.15
C ASN A 311 5.55 -17.63 -14.96
N TYR A 312 6.50 -18.32 -14.32
CA TYR A 312 7.65 -18.88 -15.03
C TYR A 312 7.19 -19.99 -15.97
N SER A 313 7.46 -19.78 -17.26
CA SER A 313 7.25 -20.78 -18.31
C SER A 313 8.43 -20.73 -19.25
N VAL A 314 8.98 -21.88 -19.59
CA VAL A 314 9.99 -21.98 -20.66
C VAL A 314 9.26 -22.32 -21.95
N SER A 315 9.37 -21.46 -22.96
CA SER A 315 8.83 -21.76 -24.28
C SER A 315 9.54 -22.99 -24.88
N SER A 316 8.75 -24.00 -25.25
CA SER A 316 9.19 -25.08 -26.11
C SER A 316 9.09 -24.60 -27.56
N GLY A 317 10.09 -23.86 -28.03
CA GLY A 317 10.17 -23.39 -29.41
C GLY A 317 11.27 -24.11 -30.19
N SER A 318 10.95 -25.26 -30.77
CA SER A 318 11.55 -25.68 -32.03
C SER A 318 10.92 -24.83 -33.14
N GLY A 319 11.71 -23.96 -33.77
CA GLY A 319 11.42 -23.39 -35.09
C GLY A 319 10.37 -22.26 -35.17
N SER A 320 10.86 -21.10 -35.58
CA SER A 320 10.20 -20.10 -36.44
C SER A 320 9.32 -18.99 -35.82
N SER A 321 9.52 -17.81 -36.42
CA SER A 321 8.72 -16.57 -36.39
C SER A 321 8.84 -15.66 -35.17
N GLY A 322 9.52 -14.53 -35.37
CA GLY A 322 9.64 -13.43 -34.41
C GLY A 322 8.28 -12.84 -33.98
N GLY A 323 8.24 -12.38 -32.74
CA GLY A 323 7.10 -11.69 -32.14
C GLY A 323 7.55 -11.07 -30.83
N GLY A 324 7.41 -9.75 -30.73
CA GLY A 324 8.12 -8.88 -29.80
C GLY A 324 7.89 -9.16 -28.31
N PHE A 325 8.98 -9.00 -27.57
CA PHE A 325 8.99 -8.79 -26.13
C PHE A 325 8.22 -7.50 -25.80
N SER A 326 7.07 -7.59 -25.12
CA SER A 326 6.51 -6.43 -24.41
C SER A 326 7.18 -6.31 -23.04
N GLY A 327 8.43 -5.85 -23.06
CA GLY A 327 9.15 -5.38 -21.89
C GLY A 327 8.54 -4.06 -21.41
N GLY A 328 7.55 -4.14 -20.52
CA GLY A 328 7.07 -2.99 -19.76
C GLY A 328 8.00 -2.66 -18.60
N GLY A 329 9.21 -2.20 -18.90
CA GLY A 329 10.16 -1.66 -17.94
C GLY A 329 9.94 -0.16 -17.77
N GLY A 330 9.23 0.22 -16.71
CA GLY A 330 9.11 1.62 -16.29
C GLY A 330 10.36 2.05 -15.52
N GLY A 331 11.16 2.92 -16.14
CA GLY A 331 12.35 3.51 -15.54
C GLY A 331 12.01 4.46 -14.39
N GLY A 332 12.65 4.23 -13.24
CA GLY A 332 12.81 5.20 -12.18
C GLY A 332 14.30 5.52 -12.07
N SER A 333 14.70 6.67 -12.59
CA SER A 333 16.03 7.25 -12.39
C SER A 333 16.21 7.62 -10.92
N ILE A 334 16.95 6.80 -10.17
CA ILE A 334 17.57 7.24 -8.92
C ILE A 334 18.87 7.92 -9.35
N GLY A 335 18.85 9.25 -9.33
CA GLY A 335 20.04 10.06 -9.44
C GLY A 335 20.98 9.71 -8.28
N ALA A 336 22.21 9.36 -8.63
CA ALA A 336 23.34 9.45 -7.74
C ALA A 336 23.50 10.93 -7.36
N PHE A 337 23.47 11.23 -6.06
CA PHE A 337 24.40 12.09 -5.31
C PHE A 337 24.11 11.90 -3.82
#